data_AF-A0A918MZ12-F1
#
_entry.id   AF-A0A918MZ12-F1
#
_cell.length_a   1.000
_cell.length_b   1.000
_cell.length_c   1.000
_cell.angle_alpha   90.00
_cell.angle_beta   90.00
_cell.angle_gamma   90.00
#
_symmetry.space_group_name_H-M   'P 1'
#
loop_
_entity.id
_entity.type
_entity.pdbx_description
1 polymer ?
#
loop_
_entity_poly.entity_id
_entity_poly.type
_entity_poly.pdbx_seq_one_letter_code
_entity_poly.pdbx_strand_id
1 'polypeptide(L)'
;MAHEKIQKQLSEYLEYELRQLIDKRVSAFKRQLEYVKTKDNPHLIKLYSNNWNDEMLKVVFVLNSFYQLVLGPLDSSARSSTNSGLGSDIPISYGKSIKFNASRSRKINKAVESFNSIIAKLEINSFVMGLNSANDIVFNLAKDLYENE
;
A
#
# COMPACT_ATOMS: atom_id res chain seq x y z
N MET A 1 0.84 -18.40 5.45
CA MET A 1 1.93 -17.42 5.71
C MET A 1 1.32 -16.10 6.22
N ALA A 2 2.10 -15.20 6.81
CA ALA A 2 1.60 -13.94 7.40
C ALA A 2 1.01 -12.99 6.33
N HIS A 3 1.68 -12.84 5.19
CA HIS A 3 1.23 -12.01 4.08
C HIS A 3 -0.12 -12.45 3.51
N GLU A 4 -0.39 -13.77 3.44
CA GLU A 4 -1.68 -14.31 2.98
C GLU A 4 -2.82 -13.96 3.95
N LYS A 5 -2.56 -14.02 5.26
CA LYS A 5 -3.54 -13.63 6.28
C LYS A 5 -3.88 -12.14 6.17
N ILE A 6 -2.85 -11.30 6.03
CA ILE A 6 -3.03 -9.84 5.88
C ILE A 6 -3.76 -9.51 4.59
N GLN A 7 -3.37 -10.12 3.46
CA GLN A 7 -4.04 -9.92 2.18
C GLN A 7 -5.52 -10.31 2.26
N LYS A 8 -5.82 -11.48 2.84
CA LYS A 8 -7.20 -11.92 3.05
C LYS A 8 -7.99 -10.89 3.86
N GLN A 9 -7.47 -10.45 5.01
CA GLN A 9 -8.14 -9.46 5.87
C GLN A 9 -8.38 -8.12 5.16
N LEU A 10 -7.37 -7.57 4.48
CA LEU A 10 -7.50 -6.30 3.75
C LEU A 10 -8.50 -6.40 2.59
N SER A 11 -8.59 -7.58 1.97
CA SER A 11 -9.39 -7.83 0.78
C SER A 11 -10.82 -8.31 1.06
N GLU A 12 -11.15 -8.67 2.30
CA GLU A 12 -12.36 -9.45 2.65
C GLU A 12 -13.66 -8.84 2.14
N TYR A 13 -13.77 -7.51 2.24
CA TYR A 13 -14.97 -6.76 1.87
C TYR A 13 -14.85 -6.07 0.50
N LEU A 14 -13.80 -6.37 -0.27
CA LEU A 14 -13.62 -5.80 -1.61
C LEU A 14 -14.39 -6.60 -2.65
N GLU A 15 -14.83 -5.89 -3.70
CA GLU A 15 -15.42 -6.51 -4.88
C GLU A 15 -14.45 -7.51 -5.52
N TYR A 16 -15.00 -8.56 -6.14
CA TYR A 16 -14.21 -9.64 -6.72
C TYR A 16 -13.13 -9.14 -7.69
N GLU A 17 -13.47 -8.20 -8.57
CA GLU A 17 -12.54 -7.65 -9.56
C GLU A 17 -11.35 -6.94 -8.90
N LEU A 18 -11.60 -6.16 -7.85
CA LEU A 18 -10.56 -5.46 -7.12
C LEU A 18 -9.66 -6.44 -6.35
N ARG A 19 -10.23 -7.50 -5.77
CA ARG A 19 -9.44 -8.59 -5.18
C ARG A 19 -8.52 -9.24 -6.19
N GLN A 20 -9.03 -9.55 -7.39
CA GLN A 20 -8.22 -10.11 -8.48
C GLN A 20 -7.08 -9.19 -8.91
N LEU A 21 -7.30 -7.87 -8.94
CA LEU A 21 -6.24 -6.90 -9.25
C LEU A 21 -5.15 -6.89 -8.18
N ILE A 22 -5.52 -6.92 -6.90
CA ILE A 22 -4.56 -7.03 -5.78
C ILE A 22 -3.77 -8.34 -5.90
N ASP A 23 -4.45 -9.47 -6.10
CA ASP A 23 -3.82 -10.78 -6.24
C ASP A 23 -2.80 -10.81 -7.39
N LYS A 24 -3.17 -10.27 -8.55
CA LYS A 24 -2.29 -10.16 -9.72
C LYS A 24 -1.06 -9.31 -9.43
N ARG A 25 -1.22 -8.15 -8.77
CA ARG A 25 -0.11 -7.26 -8.42
C ARG A 25 0.84 -7.90 -7.41
N VAL A 26 0.30 -8.49 -6.34
CA VAL A 26 1.10 -9.20 -5.33
C VAL A 26 1.84 -10.39 -5.95
N SER A 27 1.20 -11.15 -6.82
CA SER A 27 1.83 -12.25 -7.56
C SER A 27 2.95 -11.78 -8.50
N ALA A 28 2.77 -10.63 -9.16
CA ALA A 28 3.82 -10.01 -9.95
C ALA A 28 5.03 -9.62 -9.08
N PHE A 29 4.83 -8.98 -7.93
CA PHE A 29 5.92 -8.64 -7.02
C PHE A 29 6.65 -9.86 -6.48
N LYS A 30 5.92 -10.93 -6.10
CA LYS A 30 6.53 -12.19 -5.67
C LYS A 30 7.46 -12.77 -6.75
N ARG A 31 7.01 -12.82 -8.01
CA ARG A 31 7.84 -13.29 -9.14
C ARG A 31 9.06 -12.40 -9.36
N GLN A 32 8.90 -11.08 -9.24
CA GLN A 32 10.02 -10.15 -9.33
C GLN A 32 11.02 -10.36 -8.18
N LEU A 33 10.56 -10.61 -6.96
CA LEU A 33 11.45 -10.93 -5.84
C LEU A 33 12.28 -12.19 -6.11
N GLU A 34 11.65 -13.27 -6.59
CA GLU A 34 12.39 -14.48 -6.96
C GLU A 34 13.42 -14.19 -8.06
N TYR A 35 13.08 -13.37 -9.05
CA TYR A 35 14.04 -12.94 -10.07
C TYR A 35 15.20 -12.15 -9.45
N VAL A 36 14.93 -11.18 -8.57
CA VAL A 36 15.96 -10.36 -7.89
C VAL A 36 16.90 -11.24 -7.06
N LYS A 37 16.38 -12.29 -6.42
CA LYS A 37 17.19 -13.28 -5.68
C LYS A 37 18.19 -14.01 -6.58
N THR A 38 17.87 -14.28 -7.84
CA THR A 38 18.81 -14.93 -8.79
C THR A 38 19.94 -14.02 -9.28
N LYS A 39 19.94 -12.74 -8.90
CA LYS A 39 20.87 -11.72 -9.42
C LYS A 39 21.87 -11.21 -8.40
N ASP A 40 21.97 -11.84 -7.22
CA ASP A 40 22.85 -11.41 -6.12
C ASP A 40 22.71 -9.91 -5.83
N ASN A 41 21.47 -9.42 -5.80
CA ASN A 41 21.19 -7.99 -5.66
C ASN A 41 21.73 -7.47 -4.30
N PRO A 42 22.63 -6.47 -4.29
CA PRO A 42 23.29 -6.01 -3.07
C PRO A 42 22.32 -5.41 -2.05
N HIS A 43 21.24 -4.77 -2.51
CA HIS A 43 20.21 -4.20 -1.64
C HIS A 43 19.41 -5.29 -0.93
N LEU A 44 19.11 -6.38 -1.64
CA LEU A 44 18.43 -7.52 -1.04
C LEU A 44 19.33 -8.23 -0.01
N ILE A 45 20.61 -8.39 -0.31
CA ILE A 45 21.61 -8.93 0.62
C ILE A 45 21.69 -8.04 1.88
N LYS A 46 21.74 -6.72 1.72
CA LYS A 46 21.75 -5.76 2.84
C LYS A 46 20.51 -5.93 3.73
N LEU A 47 19.32 -6.04 3.14
CA LEU A 47 18.09 -6.27 3.88
C LEU A 47 18.17 -7.57 4.70
N TYR A 48 18.56 -8.68 4.08
CA TYR A 48 18.67 -9.97 4.78
C TYR A 48 19.72 -9.95 5.90
N SER A 49 20.83 -9.23 5.72
CA SER A 49 21.82 -9.03 6.78
C SER A 49 21.29 -8.20 7.97
N ASN A 50 20.19 -7.46 7.77
CA ASN A 50 19.49 -6.67 8.78
C ASN A 50 18.16 -7.31 9.21
N ASN A 51 18.11 -8.65 9.27
CA ASN A 51 16.97 -9.45 9.75
C ASN A 51 15.69 -9.38 8.91
N TRP A 52 15.71 -8.77 7.72
CA TRP A 52 14.59 -8.91 6.80
C TRP A 52 14.54 -10.32 6.22
N ASN A 53 13.34 -10.75 5.83
CA ASN A 53 13.13 -12.01 5.14
C ASN A 53 12.07 -11.86 4.04
N ASP A 54 11.94 -12.91 3.22
CA ASP A 54 10.97 -12.95 2.13
C ASP A 54 9.53 -12.68 2.59
N GLU A 55 9.19 -13.13 3.79
CA GLU A 55 7.85 -12.99 4.31
C GLU A 55 7.53 -11.53 4.63
N MET A 56 8.47 -10.80 5.24
CA MET A 56 8.34 -9.36 5.50
C MET A 56 8.22 -8.57 4.19
N LEU A 57 9.03 -8.89 3.17
CA LEU A 57 8.93 -8.26 1.86
C LEU A 57 7.58 -8.54 1.19
N LYS A 58 7.07 -9.77 1.30
CA LYS A 58 5.73 -10.13 0.80
C LYS A 58 4.63 -9.36 1.53
N VAL A 59 4.77 -9.09 2.83
CA VAL A 59 3.85 -8.22 3.57
C VAL A 59 3.89 -6.79 3.01
N VAL A 60 5.07 -6.24 2.74
CA VAL A 60 5.21 -4.91 2.11
C VAL A 60 4.53 -4.87 0.74
N PHE A 61 4.67 -5.92 -0.07
CA PHE A 61 4.00 -6.01 -1.38
C PHE A 61 2.48 -6.01 -1.28
N VAL A 62 1.92 -6.69 -0.28
CA VAL A 62 0.48 -6.68 0.00
C VAL A 62 0.02 -5.28 0.41
N LEU A 63 0.73 -4.64 1.34
CA LEU A 63 0.42 -3.29 1.82
C LEU A 63 0.52 -2.25 0.69
N ASN A 64 1.57 -2.29 -0.12
CA ASN A 64 1.72 -1.46 -1.32
C ASN A 64 0.56 -1.66 -2.29
N SER A 65 0.22 -2.92 -2.59
CA SER A 65 -0.84 -3.23 -3.57
C SER A 65 -2.20 -2.74 -3.09
N PHE A 66 -2.50 -2.93 -1.81
CA PHE A 66 -3.73 -2.43 -1.20
C PHE A 66 -3.76 -0.90 -1.18
N TYR A 67 -2.65 -0.24 -0.85
CA TYR A 67 -2.56 1.21 -0.89
C TYR A 67 -2.83 1.75 -2.30
N GLN A 68 -2.10 1.26 -3.30
CA GLN A 68 -2.19 1.73 -4.69
C GLN A 68 -3.58 1.53 -5.31
N LEU A 69 -4.23 0.39 -5.04
CA LEU A 69 -5.50 0.05 -5.68
C LEU A 69 -6.73 0.49 -4.89
N VAL A 70 -6.59 0.72 -3.58
CA VAL A 70 -7.72 1.01 -2.68
C VAL A 70 -7.56 2.33 -1.97
N LEU A 71 -6.57 2.46 -1.08
CA LEU A 71 -6.49 3.63 -0.20
C LEU A 71 -6.05 4.90 -0.92
N GLY A 72 -5.08 4.83 -1.82
CA GLY A 72 -4.60 5.99 -2.60
C GLY A 72 -5.69 6.64 -3.45
N PRO A 73 -6.49 5.88 -4.22
CA PRO A 73 -7.65 6.40 -4.92
C PRO A 73 -8.72 6.97 -3.98
N LEU A 74 -9.00 6.30 -2.86
CA LEU A 74 -9.95 6.81 -1.87
C LEU A 74 -9.49 8.11 -1.25
N ASP A 75 -8.23 8.19 -0.79
CA ASP A 75 -7.59 9.38 -0.22
C ASP A 75 -7.68 10.56 -1.20
N SER A 76 -7.30 10.33 -2.46
CA SER A 76 -7.39 11.33 -3.52
C SER A 76 -8.83 11.86 -3.69
N SER A 77 -9.83 10.97 -3.59
CA SER A 77 -11.25 11.36 -3.67
C SER A 77 -11.76 12.13 -2.44
N ALA A 78 -11.07 12.05 -1.30
CA ALA A 78 -11.47 12.68 -0.06
C ALA A 78 -10.93 14.11 0.11
N ARG A 79 -9.85 14.46 -0.60
CA ARG A 79 -9.15 15.77 -0.50
C ARG A 79 -9.99 16.98 -0.92
N SER A 80 -11.02 16.81 -1.75
CA SER A 80 -11.81 17.92 -2.32
C SER A 80 -12.90 18.47 -1.39
N SER A 81 -13.22 17.80 -0.29
CA SER A 81 -14.33 18.20 0.61
C SER A 81 -13.88 18.56 2.02
N THR A 82 -12.57 18.63 2.28
CA THR A 82 -11.99 18.97 3.58
C THR A 82 -11.76 20.46 3.78
N ASN A 83 -11.62 21.25 2.72
CA ASN A 83 -11.45 22.70 2.81
C ASN A 83 -12.35 23.38 1.78
N SER A 84 -13.24 24.26 2.24
CA SER A 84 -14.02 25.26 1.48
C SER A 84 -13.90 25.16 -0.05
N GLY A 85 -14.88 24.51 -0.69
CA GLY A 85 -14.91 24.36 -2.16
C GLY A 85 -16.24 23.78 -2.64
N LEU A 86 -16.50 23.83 -3.95
CA LEU A 86 -17.79 23.43 -4.55
C LEU A 86 -18.29 22.04 -4.09
N GLY A 87 -17.39 21.11 -3.77
CA GLY A 87 -17.70 19.75 -3.30
C GLY A 87 -18.05 19.61 -1.81
N SER A 88 -17.80 20.63 -0.98
CA SER A 88 -18.30 20.67 0.41
C SER A 88 -19.76 21.13 0.47
N ASP A 89 -20.13 22.05 -0.41
CA ASP A 89 -21.44 22.71 -0.40
C ASP A 89 -22.45 21.98 -1.28
N ILE A 90 -21.98 21.33 -2.36
CA ILE A 90 -22.80 20.56 -3.28
C ILE A 90 -22.25 19.12 -3.33
N PRO A 91 -22.95 18.13 -2.72
CA PRO A 91 -22.48 16.75 -2.74
C PRO A 91 -22.53 16.18 -4.15
N ILE A 92 -21.39 15.69 -4.65
CA ILE A 92 -21.34 14.96 -5.92
C ILE A 92 -21.81 13.53 -5.66
N SER A 93 -22.71 13.04 -6.50
CA SER A 93 -23.21 11.66 -6.42
C SER A 93 -22.71 10.86 -7.63
N TYR A 94 -22.20 9.65 -7.39
CA TYR A 94 -21.88 8.68 -8.43
C TYR A 94 -22.75 7.44 -8.25
N GLY A 95 -23.64 7.22 -9.22
CA GLY A 95 -24.70 6.21 -9.08
C GLY A 95 -25.63 6.48 -7.90
N LYS A 96 -26.28 5.43 -7.39
CA LYS A 96 -27.23 5.53 -6.27
C LYS A 96 -26.58 5.48 -4.88
N SER A 97 -25.36 4.94 -4.78
CA SER A 97 -24.74 4.56 -3.50
C SER A 97 -23.59 5.46 -3.08
N ILE A 98 -22.88 6.10 -4.01
CA ILE A 98 -21.69 6.89 -3.67
C ILE A 98 -22.05 8.38 -3.59
N LYS A 99 -21.89 8.94 -2.40
CA LYS A 99 -21.98 10.39 -2.15
C LYS A 99 -20.62 10.91 -1.69
N PHE A 100 -20.03 11.82 -2.45
CA PHE A 100 -18.82 12.54 -2.08
C PHE A 100 -19.23 13.73 -1.19
N ASN A 101 -19.03 13.59 0.12
CA ASN A 101 -19.37 14.60 1.12
C ASN A 101 -18.37 14.57 2.29
N ALA A 102 -18.46 15.55 3.18
CA ALA A 102 -17.58 15.67 4.35
C ALA A 102 -17.64 14.47 5.31
N SER A 103 -18.76 13.75 5.38
CA SER A 103 -18.87 12.54 6.23
C SER A 103 -18.06 11.38 5.66
N ARG A 104 -18.19 11.11 4.34
CA ARG A 104 -17.40 10.08 3.65
C ARG A 104 -15.91 10.39 3.72
N SER A 105 -15.52 11.64 3.48
CA SER A 105 -14.10 12.03 3.52
C SER A 105 -13.49 11.88 4.90
N ARG A 106 -14.22 12.22 5.97
CA ARG A 106 -13.75 11.94 7.34
C ARG A 106 -13.48 10.45 7.59
N LYS A 107 -14.34 9.56 7.08
CA LYS A 107 -14.12 8.10 7.20
C LYS A 107 -12.88 7.64 6.44
N ILE A 108 -12.69 8.16 5.23
CA ILE A 108 -11.52 7.84 4.39
C ILE A 108 -10.24 8.32 5.07
N ASN A 109 -10.19 9.59 5.50
CA ASN A 109 -9.01 10.15 6.16
C ASN A 109 -8.63 9.35 7.40
N LYS A 110 -9.60 8.97 8.24
CA LYS A 110 -9.34 8.10 9.40
C LYS A 110 -8.78 6.73 9.01
N ALA A 111 -9.24 6.14 7.90
CA ALA A 111 -8.72 4.87 7.40
C ALA A 111 -7.27 5.03 6.91
N VAL A 112 -6.96 6.11 6.19
CA VAL A 112 -5.60 6.44 5.73
C VAL A 112 -4.67 6.68 6.91
N GLU A 113 -5.08 7.45 7.92
CA GLU A 113 -4.33 7.67 9.15
C GLU A 113 -4.05 6.36 9.90
N SER A 114 -5.05 5.49 9.99
CA SER A 114 -4.90 4.17 10.63
C SER A 114 -3.92 3.30 9.85
N PHE A 115 -3.98 3.31 8.52
CA PHE A 115 -3.05 2.60 7.67
C PHE A 115 -1.62 3.12 7.83
N ASN A 116 -1.42 4.44 7.77
CA ASN A 116 -0.11 5.07 7.95
C ASN A 116 0.46 4.76 9.35
N SER A 117 -0.38 4.69 10.37
CA SER A 117 0.03 4.28 11.72
C SER A 117 0.53 2.83 11.78
N ILE A 118 -0.07 1.93 11.00
CA ILE A 118 0.42 0.53 10.88
C ILE A 118 1.78 0.51 10.18
N ILE A 119 1.92 1.23 9.07
CA ILE A 119 3.18 1.34 8.32
C ILE A 119 4.31 1.89 9.21
N ALA A 120 4.04 2.95 9.97
CA ALA A 120 4.99 3.53 10.91
C ALA A 120 5.38 2.56 12.04
N LYS A 121 4.42 1.83 12.63
CA LYS A 121 4.70 0.82 13.67
C LYS A 121 5.54 -0.36 13.18
N LEU A 122 5.46 -0.66 11.88
CA LEU A 122 6.27 -1.70 11.25
C LEU A 122 7.62 -1.16 10.77
N GLU A 123 7.93 0.12 11.03
CA GLU A 123 9.15 0.80 10.58
C GLU A 123 9.35 0.69 9.06
N ILE A 124 8.26 0.61 8.31
CA ILE A 124 8.28 0.57 6.85
C ILE A 124 8.28 2.01 6.34
N ASN A 125 9.24 2.34 5.49
CA ASN A 125 9.28 3.64 4.82
C ASN A 125 8.01 3.86 3.98
N SER A 126 7.21 4.85 4.35
CA SER A 126 5.92 5.14 3.69
C SER A 126 6.06 5.43 2.19
N PHE A 127 7.22 5.91 1.73
CA PHE A 127 7.50 6.14 0.32
C PHE A 127 7.32 4.87 -0.53
N VAL A 128 7.61 3.70 0.03
CA VAL A 128 7.52 2.43 -0.70
C VAL A 128 6.09 2.05 -1.08
N MET A 129 5.08 2.66 -0.45
CA MET A 129 3.67 2.49 -0.83
C MET A 129 3.37 3.11 -2.21
N GLY A 130 4.20 4.05 -2.67
CA GLY A 130 4.11 4.71 -3.97
C GLY A 130 4.68 3.91 -5.15
N LEU A 131 5.45 2.85 -4.89
CA LEU A 131 6.32 2.22 -5.89
C LEU A 131 5.63 1.11 -6.68
N ASN A 132 6.15 0.85 -7.89
CA ASN A 132 5.54 -0.04 -8.88
C ASN A 132 6.33 -1.31 -9.21
N SER A 133 7.56 -1.45 -8.72
CA SER A 133 8.36 -2.67 -8.88
C SER A 133 8.90 -3.17 -7.54
N ALA A 134 9.07 -4.48 -7.41
CA ALA A 134 9.68 -5.08 -6.24
C ALA A 134 11.14 -4.63 -6.09
N ASN A 135 11.84 -4.39 -7.21
CA ASN A 135 13.21 -3.91 -7.19
C ASN A 135 13.32 -2.50 -6.59
N ASP A 136 12.41 -1.59 -6.95
CA ASP A 136 12.39 -0.24 -6.38
C ASP A 136 12.05 -0.27 -4.89
N ILE A 137 11.11 -1.15 -4.48
CA ILE A 137 10.75 -1.35 -3.08
C ILE A 137 11.98 -1.85 -2.30
N VAL A 138 12.66 -2.89 -2.80
CA VAL A 138 13.87 -3.44 -2.19
C VAL A 138 14.97 -2.39 -2.09
N PHE A 139 15.21 -1.62 -3.15
CA PHE A 139 16.19 -0.53 -3.15
C PHE A 139 15.87 0.51 -2.07
N ASN A 140 14.63 1.01 -1.99
CA ASN A 140 14.26 2.05 -1.05
C ASN A 140 14.26 1.55 0.41
N LEU A 141 13.84 0.32 0.66
CA LEU A 141 13.96 -0.28 2.00
C LEU A 141 15.43 -0.44 2.43
N ALA A 142 16.30 -0.84 1.51
CA ALA A 142 17.72 -1.01 1.80
C ALA A 142 18.44 0.34 1.98
N LYS A 143 18.03 1.36 1.22
CA LYS A 143 18.61 2.71 1.25
C LYS A 143 18.61 3.28 2.67
N ASP A 144 17.49 3.15 3.38
CA ASP A 144 17.37 3.64 4.76
C ASP A 144 18.35 2.96 5.73
N LEU A 145 18.81 1.75 5.42
CA LEU A 145 19.80 1.03 6.22
C LEU A 145 21.24 1.48 5.94
N TYR A 146 21.51 2.08 4.78
CA TYR A 146 22.82 2.67 4.47
C TYR A 146 22.97 4.08 5.06
N GLU A 147 21.87 4.82 5.22
CA GLU A 147 21.89 6.18 5.79
C GLU A 147 21.99 6.17 7.33
N ASN A 148 21.79 5.00 7.97
CA ASN A 148 21.88 4.81 9.42
C ASN A 148 23.21 4.18 9.89
N GLU A 149 24.20 4.02 9.00
CA GLU A 149 25.59 3.65 9.31
C GLU A 149 26.49 4.87 9.45
#